data_AF-A0A917S6P8-F1
#
_entry.id   AF-A0A917S6P8-F1
#
_cell.length_a   1.000
_cell.length_b   1.000
_cell.length_c   1.000
_cell.angle_alpha   90.00
_cell.angle_beta   90.00
_cell.angle_gamma   90.00
#
_symmetry.space_group_name_H-M   'P 1'
#
loop_
_entity.id
_entity.type
_entity.pdbx_description
1 polymer ?
#
loop_
_entity_poly.entity_id
_entity_poly.type
_entity_poly.pdbx_seq_one_letter_code
_entity_poly.pdbx_strand_id
1 'polypeptide(L)'
;MKAIDCATKLNESMVENLKRAGVKAAGRYLGDAGSWKAMSPAEANIILKAGLSIFSIWETNPTNPAYFSAQQGQNDAAAASRYARSVGQPQGTPIYFTVDYDAGTGDLGPITAYFRAIKAAQTGYAVGAYGSFRIIEELGRSGMADCFYQTYAWSAGKLSAYAHLYQFQNDRTIAGIRVDLDSIIKTGGTWGKTGTQPAVGGNAAPNRPIPQKPADYTIKSGDTLSEIGVRFGLDYHQIKKWNGLTSDTIYPGQKLKLYQPSGLANANPIPYPGRLIRRGSTGKNVALIQKAVGALADGIFGPKTEAAVKTYQFSHGLVSDGIVGPKTWSALF
;
A
#
# COMPACT_ATOMS: atom_id res chain seq x y z
N MET A 1 2.63 -8.01 6.96
CA MET A 1 1.67 -8.27 8.06
C MET A 1 0.44 -7.43 7.82
N LYS A 2 -0.76 -7.99 8.04
CA LYS A 2 -2.02 -7.27 7.86
C LYS A 2 -2.14 -6.03 8.75
N ALA A 3 -2.43 -4.90 8.12
CA ALA A 3 -2.77 -3.64 8.76
C ALA A 3 -4.03 -3.06 8.12
N ILE A 4 -4.58 -2.03 8.74
CA ILE A 4 -5.69 -1.24 8.21
C ILE A 4 -5.45 0.21 8.58
N ASP A 5 -6.09 1.14 7.89
CA ASP A 5 -6.36 2.47 8.37
C ASP A 5 -7.87 2.74 8.30
N CYS A 6 -8.36 3.61 9.18
CA CYS A 6 -9.77 3.97 9.20
C CYS A 6 -10.00 5.33 9.81
N ALA A 7 -11.07 6.01 9.41
CA ALA A 7 -11.52 7.23 10.06
C ALA A 7 -12.41 6.94 11.28
N THR A 8 -13.13 5.81 11.29
CA THR A 8 -13.99 5.41 12.41
C THR A 8 -13.20 5.28 13.71
N LYS A 9 -13.68 5.93 14.78
CA LYS A 9 -13.12 5.79 16.13
C LYS A 9 -13.33 4.37 16.64
N LEU A 10 -12.25 3.75 17.11
CA LEU A 10 -12.24 2.37 17.56
C LEU A 10 -12.56 2.27 19.06
N ASN A 11 -13.47 1.37 19.41
CA ASN A 11 -13.72 0.94 20.79
C ASN A 11 -13.13 -0.45 21.05
N GLU A 12 -13.21 -0.94 22.30
CA GLU A 12 -12.62 -2.23 22.69
C GLU A 12 -13.13 -3.40 21.85
N SER A 13 -14.45 -3.52 21.65
CA SER A 13 -15.06 -4.59 20.86
C SER A 13 -14.57 -4.56 19.41
N MET A 14 -14.51 -3.38 18.82
CA MET A 14 -13.99 -3.16 17.46
C MET A 14 -12.53 -3.62 17.34
N VAL A 15 -11.66 -3.21 18.27
CA VAL A 15 -10.23 -3.60 18.24
C VAL A 15 -10.05 -5.10 18.43
N GLU A 16 -10.79 -5.74 19.33
CA GLU A 16 -10.73 -7.19 19.50
C GLU A 16 -11.23 -7.93 18.25
N ASN A 17 -12.24 -7.40 17.55
CA ASN A 17 -12.69 -7.97 16.28
C ASN A 17 -11.64 -7.81 15.17
N LEU A 18 -10.95 -6.66 15.09
CA LEU A 18 -9.85 -6.44 14.16
C LEU A 18 -8.69 -7.42 14.43
N LYS A 19 -8.33 -7.60 15.71
CA LYS A 19 -7.33 -8.58 16.15
C LYS A 19 -7.71 -10.00 15.76
N ARG A 20 -8.97 -10.42 15.99
CA ARG A 20 -9.50 -11.72 15.55
C ARG A 20 -9.44 -11.88 14.04
N ALA A 21 -9.62 -10.80 13.29
CA ALA A 21 -9.45 -10.75 11.83
C ALA A 21 -7.99 -10.71 11.37
N GLY A 22 -7.03 -10.86 12.29
CA GLY A 22 -5.59 -10.95 12.01
C GLY A 22 -4.87 -9.62 11.87
N VAL A 23 -5.55 -8.49 12.10
CA VAL A 23 -4.93 -7.15 12.02
C VAL A 23 -3.85 -6.99 13.09
N LYS A 24 -2.69 -6.48 12.68
CA LYS A 24 -1.51 -6.25 13.53
C LYS A 24 -1.26 -4.78 13.82
N ALA A 25 -1.69 -3.88 12.93
CA ALA A 25 -1.59 -2.44 13.14
C ALA A 25 -2.83 -1.70 12.63
N ALA A 26 -3.13 -0.58 13.27
CA ALA A 26 -4.18 0.36 12.85
C ALA A 26 -3.60 1.75 12.57
N GLY A 27 -3.86 2.27 11.38
CA GLY A 27 -3.59 3.62 10.96
C GLY A 27 -4.64 4.54 11.51
N ARG A 28 -4.23 5.52 12.32
CA ARG A 28 -5.16 6.41 13.02
C ARG A 28 -4.73 7.86 12.89
N TYR A 29 -5.72 8.74 12.71
CA TYR A 29 -5.49 10.15 12.44
C TYR A 29 -5.14 10.91 13.72
N LEU A 30 -4.17 11.81 13.63
CA LEU A 30 -3.90 12.83 14.63
C LEU A 30 -4.75 14.07 14.35
N GLY A 31 -5.19 14.76 15.40
CA GLY A 31 -5.99 15.98 15.28
C GLY A 31 -6.72 16.33 16.57
N ASP A 32 -7.53 17.39 16.52
CA ASP A 32 -8.29 17.87 17.68
C ASP A 32 -9.24 16.84 18.27
N ALA A 33 -9.48 16.92 19.59
CA ALA A 33 -10.39 16.03 20.31
C ALA A 33 -11.84 16.07 19.76
N GLY A 34 -12.25 17.21 19.20
CA GLY A 34 -13.55 17.40 18.53
C GLY A 34 -13.61 16.83 17.11
N SER A 35 -12.48 16.40 16.53
CA SER A 35 -12.47 15.78 15.22
C SER A 35 -13.19 14.44 15.24
N TRP A 36 -13.97 14.19 14.19
CA TRP A 36 -14.71 12.96 14.01
C TRP A 36 -13.78 11.77 13.66
N LYS A 37 -12.60 12.04 13.06
CA LYS A 37 -11.64 11.00 12.63
C LYS A 37 -10.42 10.83 13.54
N ALA A 38 -10.07 11.87 14.31
CA ALA A 38 -8.85 11.87 15.13
C ALA A 38 -8.94 10.89 16.31
N MET A 39 -7.83 10.22 16.58
CA MET A 39 -7.73 9.28 17.69
C MET A 39 -7.65 10.01 19.03
N SER A 40 -8.30 9.44 20.04
CA SER A 40 -8.15 9.90 21.43
C SER A 40 -7.02 9.13 22.14
N PRO A 41 -6.49 9.64 23.27
CA PRO A 41 -5.55 8.88 24.09
C PRO A 41 -6.14 7.57 24.62
N ALA A 42 -7.45 7.56 24.93
CA ALA A 42 -8.16 6.36 25.36
C ALA A 42 -8.23 5.31 24.23
N GLU A 43 -8.53 5.74 23.00
CA GLU A 43 -8.53 4.87 21.82
C GLU A 43 -7.14 4.29 21.54
N ALA A 44 -6.09 5.11 21.59
CA ALA A 44 -4.71 4.62 21.44
C ALA A 44 -4.38 3.53 22.47
N ASN A 45 -4.74 3.75 23.74
CA ASN A 45 -4.54 2.76 24.80
C ASN A 45 -5.32 1.46 24.54
N ILE A 46 -6.56 1.52 24.04
CA ILE A 46 -7.35 0.34 23.68
C ILE A 46 -6.64 -0.48 22.61
N ILE A 47 -6.15 0.17 21.54
CA ILE A 47 -5.43 -0.50 20.44
C ILE A 47 -4.16 -1.19 20.97
N LEU A 48 -3.37 -0.48 21.76
CA LEU A 48 -2.10 -0.98 22.28
C LEU A 48 -2.29 -2.11 23.30
N LYS A 49 -3.28 -2.00 24.19
CA LYS A 49 -3.61 -3.01 25.20
C LYS A 49 -4.09 -4.31 24.55
N ALA A 50 -4.81 -4.22 23.43
CA ALA A 50 -5.19 -5.38 22.64
C ALA A 50 -3.99 -6.06 21.95
N GLY A 51 -2.84 -5.37 21.88
CA GLY A 51 -1.60 -5.86 21.30
C GLY A 51 -1.40 -5.53 19.83
N LEU A 52 -2.16 -4.57 19.30
CA LEU A 52 -1.94 -4.00 17.96
C LEU A 52 -0.96 -2.82 18.06
N SER A 53 -0.19 -2.57 17.00
CA SER A 53 0.57 -1.33 16.84
C SER A 53 -0.25 -0.25 16.12
N ILE A 54 0.25 0.98 16.13
CA ILE A 54 -0.39 2.15 15.52
C ILE A 54 0.58 2.78 14.51
N PHE A 55 0.07 3.32 13.42
CA PHE A 55 0.80 4.30 12.61
C PHE A 55 -0.01 5.59 12.52
N SER A 56 0.63 6.70 12.88
CA SER A 56 -0.06 7.98 13.05
C SER A 56 -0.13 8.74 11.74
N ILE A 57 -1.33 9.15 11.34
CA ILE A 57 -1.59 9.85 10.08
C ILE A 57 -1.90 11.32 10.37
N TRP A 58 -1.20 12.24 9.69
CA TRP A 58 -1.53 13.66 9.67
C TRP A 58 -2.11 14.03 8.31
N GLU A 59 -3.39 14.39 8.30
CA GLU A 59 -4.15 14.70 7.08
C GLU A 59 -5.23 15.73 7.38
N THR A 60 -4.93 16.99 7.07
CA THR A 60 -5.89 18.10 7.17
C THR A 60 -6.66 18.21 5.84
N ASN A 61 -6.07 18.81 4.81
CA ASN A 61 -6.58 18.84 3.44
C ASN A 61 -5.45 18.92 2.38
N PRO A 62 -4.51 17.95 2.34
CA PRO A 62 -3.35 17.99 1.45
C PRO A 62 -3.67 17.45 0.04
N THR A 63 -4.78 17.92 -0.53
CA THR A 63 -5.40 17.39 -1.76
C THR A 63 -5.04 18.16 -3.03
N ASN A 64 -4.18 19.17 -2.93
CA ASN A 64 -3.74 19.99 -4.06
C ASN A 64 -2.38 20.67 -3.79
N PRO A 65 -1.67 21.12 -4.84
CA PRO A 65 -0.32 21.69 -4.70
C PRO A 65 -0.22 22.94 -3.82
N ALA A 66 -1.27 23.78 -3.74
CA ALA A 66 -1.25 25.02 -2.97
C ALA A 66 -1.16 24.79 -1.46
N TYR A 67 -1.51 23.60 -0.99
CA TYR A 67 -1.32 23.19 0.40
C TYR A 67 0.17 23.17 0.79
N PHE A 68 1.05 22.80 -0.14
CA PHE A 68 2.43 22.48 0.17
C PHE A 68 3.31 23.72 0.12
N SER A 69 3.64 24.24 1.29
CA SER A 69 4.61 25.32 1.47
C SER A 69 5.49 25.04 2.70
N ALA A 70 6.63 25.72 2.79
CA ALA A 70 7.49 25.62 3.97
C ALA A 70 6.73 26.08 5.25
N GLN A 71 5.94 27.15 5.16
CA GLN A 71 5.13 27.63 6.29
C GLN A 71 4.09 26.59 6.71
N GLN A 72 3.39 25.97 5.76
CA GLN A 72 2.44 24.90 6.08
C GLN A 72 3.16 23.71 6.73
N GLY A 73 4.35 23.34 6.28
CA GLY A 73 5.15 22.28 6.88
C GLY A 73 5.53 22.57 8.33
N GLN A 74 5.89 23.80 8.66
CA GLN A 74 6.15 24.22 10.05
C GLN A 74 4.88 24.13 10.91
N ASN A 75 3.76 24.63 10.40
CA ASN A 75 2.47 24.62 11.09
C ASN A 75 2.01 23.19 11.39
N ASP A 76 2.10 22.32 10.39
CA ASP A 76 1.74 20.91 10.50
C ASP A 76 2.67 20.15 11.45
N ALA A 77 3.98 20.37 11.37
CA ALA A 77 4.94 19.74 12.29
C ALA A 77 4.64 20.12 13.75
N ALA A 78 4.36 21.40 14.01
CA ALA A 78 4.01 21.88 15.35
C ALA A 78 2.70 21.26 15.84
N ALA A 79 1.67 21.23 15.00
CA ALA A 79 0.36 20.67 15.35
C ALA A 79 0.41 19.15 15.53
N ALA A 80 0.91 18.42 14.53
CA ALA A 80 0.98 16.97 14.54
C ALA A 80 1.79 16.45 15.74
N SER A 81 2.94 17.07 16.05
CA SER A 81 3.76 16.66 17.20
C SER A 81 3.07 16.92 18.54
N ARG A 82 2.26 17.98 18.65
CA ARG A 82 1.43 18.25 19.83
C ARG A 82 0.39 17.14 20.02
N TYR A 83 -0.33 16.77 18.96
CA TYR A 83 -1.34 15.70 19.07
C TYR A 83 -0.70 14.33 19.30
N ALA A 84 0.43 14.02 18.64
CA ALA A 84 1.20 12.80 18.88
C ALA A 84 1.57 12.67 20.36
N ARG A 85 2.06 13.75 20.99
CA ARG A 85 2.33 13.77 22.45
C ARG A 85 1.06 13.52 23.25
N SER A 86 -0.06 14.15 22.87
CA SER A 86 -1.32 14.02 23.62
C SER A 86 -1.87 12.58 23.65
N VAL A 87 -1.66 11.81 22.57
CA VAL A 87 -2.11 10.41 22.46
C VAL A 87 -1.08 9.41 23.00
N GLY A 88 0.01 9.89 23.60
CA GLY A 88 1.06 9.04 24.16
C GLY A 88 1.97 8.38 23.13
N GLN A 89 2.06 8.92 21.91
CA GLN A 89 2.96 8.41 20.89
C GLN A 89 4.43 8.57 21.36
N PRO A 90 5.25 7.51 21.34
CA PRO A 90 6.66 7.62 21.72
C PRO A 90 7.47 8.48 20.74
N GLN A 91 8.40 9.28 21.27
CA GLN A 91 9.38 10.00 20.45
C GLN A 91 10.23 9.02 19.60
N GLY A 92 10.73 9.51 18.47
CA GLY A 92 11.48 8.71 17.49
C GLY A 92 10.62 7.83 16.60
N THR A 93 9.30 7.77 16.81
CA THR A 93 8.36 7.03 15.95
C THR A 93 7.79 7.95 14.85
N PRO A 94 7.32 7.39 13.72
CA PRO A 94 6.91 8.21 12.58
C PRO A 94 5.53 8.86 12.75
N ILE A 95 5.41 10.07 12.22
CA ILE A 95 4.12 10.70 11.88
C ILE A 95 4.06 10.79 10.35
N TYR A 96 3.06 10.19 9.72
CA TYR A 96 2.88 10.20 8.27
C TYR A 96 2.12 11.44 7.82
N PHE A 97 2.84 12.42 7.29
CA PHE A 97 2.27 13.59 6.62
C PHE A 97 1.83 13.17 5.21
N THR A 98 0.57 13.47 4.89
CA THR A 98 -0.08 12.95 3.69
C THR A 98 0.09 13.87 2.49
N VAL A 99 0.36 13.28 1.32
CA VAL A 99 0.19 13.88 0.00
C VAL A 99 -0.95 13.13 -0.68
N ASP A 100 -2.18 13.63 -0.52
CA ASP A 100 -3.41 12.90 -0.82
C ASP A 100 -4.05 13.32 -2.15
N TYR A 101 -3.25 13.26 -3.21
CA TYR A 101 -3.68 13.50 -4.59
C TYR A 101 -2.66 12.95 -5.59
N ASP A 102 -3.03 12.91 -6.87
CA ASP A 102 -2.15 12.51 -7.98
C ASP A 102 -1.11 13.60 -8.29
N ALA A 103 -0.12 13.77 -7.40
CA ALA A 103 0.91 14.80 -7.53
C ALA A 103 1.81 14.56 -8.76
N GLY A 104 1.86 15.56 -9.63
CA GLY A 104 2.69 15.58 -10.83
C GLY A 104 4.15 15.91 -10.52
N THR A 105 5.00 15.89 -11.56
CA THR A 105 6.40 16.31 -11.42
C THR A 105 6.56 17.77 -11.03
N GLY A 106 5.64 18.64 -11.45
CA GLY A 106 5.63 20.06 -11.08
C GLY A 106 5.41 20.31 -9.60
N ASP A 107 4.79 19.36 -8.89
CA ASP A 107 4.42 19.51 -7.49
C ASP A 107 5.54 19.09 -6.53
N LEU A 108 6.57 18.41 -7.04
CA LEU A 108 7.65 17.84 -6.22
C LEU A 108 8.47 18.91 -5.48
N GLY A 109 8.68 20.07 -6.09
CA GLY A 109 9.42 21.17 -5.47
C GLY A 109 8.72 21.68 -4.20
N PRO A 110 7.47 22.16 -4.29
CA PRO A 110 6.67 22.58 -3.14
C PRO A 110 6.51 21.49 -2.07
N ILE A 111 6.24 20.24 -2.47
CA ILE A 111 6.13 19.10 -1.54
C ILE A 111 7.46 18.87 -0.81
N THR A 112 8.59 18.86 -1.51
CA THR A 112 9.91 18.69 -0.90
C THR A 112 10.24 19.84 0.06
N ALA A 113 9.86 21.07 -0.27
CA ALA A 113 10.02 22.23 0.61
C ALA A 113 9.17 22.09 1.90
N TYR A 114 7.94 21.59 1.77
CA TYR A 114 7.07 21.27 2.89
C TYR A 114 7.70 20.21 3.82
N PHE A 115 8.16 19.07 3.29
CA PHE A 115 8.83 18.03 4.08
C PHE A 115 10.16 18.48 4.69
N ARG A 116 10.94 19.30 3.96
CA ARG A 116 12.15 19.93 4.50
C ARG A 116 11.84 20.78 5.73
N ALA A 117 10.77 21.56 5.68
CA ALA A 117 10.35 22.40 6.80
C ALA A 117 9.90 21.57 8.01
N ILE A 118 9.20 20.46 7.79
CA ILE A 118 8.86 19.50 8.85
C ILE A 118 10.12 18.92 9.48
N LYS A 119 11.08 18.47 8.66
CA LYS A 119 12.33 17.89 9.14
C LYS A 119 13.18 18.90 9.93
N ALA A 120 13.22 20.14 9.47
CA ALA A 120 13.90 21.24 10.15
C ALA A 120 13.26 21.62 11.50
N ALA A 121 11.96 21.34 11.69
CA ALA A 121 11.27 21.62 12.96
C ALA A 121 11.69 20.69 14.11
N GLN A 122 12.42 19.59 13.83
CA GLN A 122 13.02 18.69 14.84
C GLN A 122 12.06 18.34 16.00
N THR A 123 10.85 17.90 15.66
CA THR A 123 9.76 17.75 16.62
C THR A 123 9.94 16.63 17.66
N GLY A 124 11.00 15.84 17.53
CA GLY A 124 11.24 14.60 18.29
C GLY A 124 10.58 13.37 17.69
N TYR A 125 9.88 13.49 16.55
CA TYR A 125 9.29 12.37 15.81
C TYR A 125 9.98 12.19 14.46
N ALA A 126 10.02 10.95 13.95
CA ALA A 126 10.52 10.69 12.62
C ALA A 126 9.55 11.24 11.56
N VAL A 127 10.08 11.77 10.46
CA VAL A 127 9.25 12.34 9.39
C VAL A 127 8.74 11.21 8.51
N GLY A 128 7.46 10.87 8.61
CA GLY A 128 6.80 9.91 7.74
C GLY A 128 6.14 10.61 6.55
N ALA A 129 6.19 9.99 5.37
CA ALA A 129 5.46 10.46 4.19
C ALA A 129 4.42 9.43 3.76
N TYR A 130 3.18 9.88 3.54
CA TYR A 130 2.20 9.14 2.76
C TYR A 130 2.05 9.74 1.36
N GLY A 131 1.96 8.89 0.35
CA GLY A 131 1.71 9.35 -1.02
C GLY A 131 1.99 8.27 -2.07
N SER A 132 1.91 8.69 -3.34
CA SER A 132 2.18 7.83 -4.48
C SER A 132 3.65 7.41 -4.55
N PHE A 133 3.96 6.39 -5.35
CA PHE A 133 5.32 5.93 -5.64
C PHE A 133 6.27 7.10 -5.97
N ARG A 134 5.80 8.09 -6.75
CA ARG A 134 6.60 9.26 -7.12
C ARG A 134 7.03 10.07 -5.90
N ILE A 135 6.10 10.30 -4.98
CA ILE A 135 6.34 11.05 -3.74
C ILE A 135 7.30 10.28 -2.83
N ILE A 136 7.05 8.98 -2.66
CA ILE A 136 7.89 8.11 -1.84
C ILE A 136 9.33 8.08 -2.37
N GLU A 137 9.53 7.95 -3.68
CA GLU A 137 10.86 7.94 -4.29
C GLU A 137 11.56 9.31 -4.19
N GLU A 138 10.84 10.42 -4.39
CA GLU A 138 11.42 11.76 -4.26
C GLU A 138 11.91 12.03 -2.84
N LEU A 139 11.04 11.82 -1.85
CA LEU A 139 11.35 12.08 -0.45
C LEU A 139 12.36 11.08 0.12
N GLY A 140 12.36 9.84 -0.38
CA GLY A 140 13.35 8.81 -0.06
C GLY A 140 14.74 9.15 -0.57
N ARG A 141 14.87 9.60 -1.82
CA ARG A 141 16.18 9.97 -2.38
C ARG A 141 16.71 11.30 -1.84
N SER A 142 15.82 12.28 -1.61
CA SER A 142 16.20 13.57 -1.05
C SER A 142 16.46 13.51 0.46
N GLY A 143 16.08 12.41 1.11
CA GLY A 143 16.21 12.23 2.56
C GLY A 143 15.32 13.18 3.36
N MET A 144 14.26 13.74 2.75
CA MET A 144 13.34 14.66 3.42
C MET A 144 12.27 13.93 4.26
N ALA A 145 12.15 12.61 4.12
CA ALA A 145 11.39 11.75 5.01
C ALA A 145 12.22 10.53 5.44
N ASP A 146 11.88 9.95 6.59
CA ASP A 146 12.57 8.84 7.24
C ASP A 146 11.75 7.53 7.14
N CYS A 147 10.42 7.63 7.05
CA CYS A 147 9.49 6.50 6.97
C CYS A 147 8.45 6.72 5.86
N PHE A 148 7.93 5.64 5.28
CA PHE A 148 7.16 5.74 4.04
C PHE A 148 5.92 4.85 4.04
N TYR A 149 4.76 5.45 3.83
CA TYR A 149 3.47 4.80 3.70
C TYR A 149 2.94 5.02 2.29
N GLN A 150 3.14 4.05 1.41
CA GLN A 150 2.80 4.24 0.00
C GLN A 150 1.35 3.83 -0.28
N THR A 151 0.61 4.60 -1.06
CA THR A 151 -0.69 4.16 -1.61
C THR A 151 -0.53 3.47 -2.97
N TYR A 152 -1.37 2.48 -3.28
CA TYR A 152 -1.49 1.93 -4.64
C TYR A 152 -2.06 2.96 -5.61
N ALA A 153 -2.89 3.89 -5.12
CA ALA A 153 -3.44 4.98 -5.91
C ALA A 153 -2.29 5.84 -6.45
N TRP A 154 -2.41 6.29 -7.70
CA TRP A 154 -1.44 7.19 -8.35
C TRP A 154 0.00 6.63 -8.47
N SER A 155 0.21 5.36 -8.10
CA SER A 155 1.52 4.71 -8.10
C SER A 155 1.81 3.93 -9.38
N ALA A 156 0.85 3.89 -10.32
CA ALA A 156 0.95 3.15 -11.57
C ALA A 156 1.39 1.67 -11.36
N GLY A 157 0.90 1.05 -10.28
CA GLY A 157 1.23 -0.31 -9.88
C GLY A 157 2.61 -0.51 -9.23
N LYS A 158 3.46 0.53 -9.18
CA LYS A 158 4.82 0.42 -8.64
C LYS A 158 4.81 0.41 -7.11
N LEU A 159 5.72 -0.36 -6.51
CA LEU A 159 6.00 -0.34 -5.07
C LEU A 159 7.46 0.10 -4.83
N SER A 160 7.64 1.14 -4.04
CA SER A 160 8.95 1.68 -3.70
C SER A 160 9.69 0.79 -2.73
N ALA A 161 11.00 0.65 -2.96
CA ALA A 161 11.89 0.02 -2.01
C ALA A 161 12.07 0.84 -0.72
N TYR A 162 11.60 2.09 -0.62
CA TYR A 162 11.58 2.86 0.62
C TYR A 162 10.37 2.55 1.51
N ALA A 163 9.30 2.00 0.93
CA ALA A 163 8.02 1.82 1.62
C ALA A 163 8.14 0.89 2.86
N HIS A 164 7.54 1.33 3.96
CA HIS A 164 7.38 0.59 5.22
C HIS A 164 5.97 0.05 5.39
N LEU A 165 4.99 0.81 4.90
CA LEU A 165 3.58 0.49 4.82
C LEU A 165 3.11 0.63 3.37
N TYR A 166 2.11 -0.18 2.99
CA TYR A 166 1.50 -0.12 1.66
C TYR A 166 -0.02 -0.28 1.74
N GLN A 167 -0.76 0.76 1.32
CA GLN A 167 -2.21 0.72 1.13
C GLN A 167 -2.49 0.06 -0.21
N PHE A 168 -3.26 -1.01 -0.22
CA PHE A 168 -3.49 -1.81 -1.43
C PHE A 168 -4.96 -1.90 -1.84
N GLN A 169 -5.88 -1.46 -0.99
CA GLN A 169 -7.31 -1.48 -1.30
C GLN A 169 -8.10 -0.57 -0.38
N ASN A 170 -9.09 0.14 -0.92
CA ASN A 170 -9.91 1.07 -0.15
C ASN A 170 -11.31 0.52 0.13
N ASP A 171 -11.98 1.14 1.08
CA ASP A 171 -13.42 1.03 1.31
C ASP A 171 -13.93 -0.38 1.57
N ARG A 172 -13.14 -1.15 2.33
CA ARG A 172 -13.49 -2.50 2.75
C ARG A 172 -14.22 -2.48 4.08
N THR A 173 -14.91 -3.55 4.40
CA THR A 173 -15.50 -3.75 5.72
C THR A 173 -14.79 -4.89 6.42
N ILE A 174 -14.17 -4.59 7.56
CA ILE A 174 -13.63 -5.58 8.49
C ILE A 174 -14.28 -5.34 9.84
N ALA A 175 -14.77 -6.40 10.48
CA ALA A 175 -15.33 -6.29 11.84
C ALA A 175 -16.51 -5.28 11.96
N GLY A 176 -17.24 -5.03 10.87
CA GLY A 176 -18.34 -4.05 10.84
C GLY A 176 -17.89 -2.59 10.68
N ILE A 177 -16.60 -2.35 10.42
CA ILE A 177 -16.01 -1.01 10.28
C ILE A 177 -15.54 -0.82 8.84
N ARG A 178 -15.76 0.37 8.28
CA ARG A 178 -15.17 0.76 7.00
C ARG A 178 -13.69 1.08 7.20
N VAL A 179 -12.84 0.39 6.45
CA VAL A 179 -11.38 0.45 6.56
C VAL A 179 -10.76 0.46 5.16
N ASP A 180 -9.58 1.06 5.07
CA ASP A 180 -8.65 0.78 3.98
C ASP A 180 -7.70 -0.34 4.44
N LEU A 181 -7.25 -1.15 3.47
CA LEU A 181 -6.41 -2.32 3.75
C LEU A 181 -4.95 -2.01 3.47
N ASP A 182 -4.14 -2.33 4.48
CA ASP A 182 -2.71 -2.05 4.49
C ASP A 182 -1.87 -3.28 4.74
N SER A 183 -0.61 -3.19 4.33
CA SER A 183 0.42 -4.14 4.67
C SER A 183 1.61 -3.45 5.32
N ILE A 184 2.01 -3.96 6.49
CA ILE A 184 3.34 -3.70 7.03
C ILE A 184 4.33 -4.55 6.23
N ILE A 185 5.17 -3.86 5.46
CA ILE A 185 6.19 -4.45 4.59
C ILE A 185 7.59 -4.30 5.18
N LYS A 186 7.82 -3.35 6.09
CA LYS A 186 9.06 -3.22 6.88
C LYS A 186 8.81 -2.82 8.33
N THR A 187 9.74 -3.18 9.20
CA THR A 187 9.77 -2.75 10.60
C THR A 187 10.08 -1.26 10.72
N GLY A 188 9.73 -0.64 11.85
CA GLY A 188 9.99 0.78 12.13
C GLY A 188 8.90 1.74 11.64
N GLY A 189 7.92 1.24 10.86
CA GLY A 189 6.81 2.06 10.36
C GLY A 189 5.64 2.26 11.32
N THR A 190 5.65 1.65 12.51
CA THR A 190 4.56 1.67 13.49
C THR A 190 5.10 1.83 14.92
N TRP A 191 4.27 2.24 15.87
CA TRP A 191 4.57 2.32 17.31
C TRP A 191 3.62 1.46 18.16
N GLY A 192 4.08 1.03 19.34
CA GLY A 192 3.46 -0.09 20.08
C GLY A 192 4.23 -1.40 19.89
N LYS A 193 3.88 -2.47 20.63
CA LYS A 193 4.68 -3.70 20.76
C LYS A 193 5.32 -4.19 19.44
N THR A 194 6.65 -4.05 19.34
CA THR A 194 7.63 -5.10 19.68
C THR A 194 8.75 -4.46 20.51
N GLY A 195 9.29 -5.19 21.50
CA GLY A 195 10.25 -4.70 22.49
C GLY A 195 11.50 -4.02 21.90
N THR A 196 12.07 -3.11 22.69
CA THR A 196 13.35 -2.40 22.48
C THR A 196 13.50 -1.73 21.12
N GLN A 197 13.11 -0.45 21.04
CA GLN A 197 13.57 0.46 19.98
C GLN A 197 14.70 1.32 20.57
N PRO A 198 15.97 1.14 20.15
CA PRO A 198 16.99 2.13 20.44
C PRO A 198 16.71 3.40 19.63
N ALA A 199 17.03 4.54 20.23
CA ALA A 199 17.03 5.84 19.59
C ALA A 199 17.90 5.84 18.31
N VAL A 200 17.51 6.69 17.36
CA VAL A 200 18.09 6.87 16.04
C VAL A 200 19.60 7.18 16.12
N GLY A 201 20.41 6.33 15.49
CA GLY A 201 21.75 6.65 15.01
C GLY A 201 21.85 6.22 13.55
N GLY A 202 22.17 7.16 12.66
CA GLY A 202 22.17 6.92 11.22
C GLY A 202 23.15 5.83 10.79
N ASN A 203 22.70 4.98 9.86
CA ASN A 203 23.47 4.47 8.72
C ASN A 203 22.57 3.61 7.82
N ALA A 204 22.85 3.66 6.52
CA ALA A 204 22.10 3.00 5.44
C ALA A 204 21.79 1.51 5.71
N ALA A 205 20.59 1.08 5.33
CA ALA A 205 20.16 -0.31 5.49
C ALA A 205 20.94 -1.27 4.56
N PRO A 206 21.43 -2.42 5.07
CA PRO A 206 22.01 -3.46 4.23
C PRO A 206 20.92 -4.27 3.50
N ASN A 207 21.24 -4.66 2.28
CA ASN A 207 20.43 -5.48 1.38
C ASN A 207 20.30 -6.92 1.94
N ARG A 208 19.11 -7.34 2.37
CA ARG A 208 18.86 -8.73 2.83
C ARG A 208 18.18 -9.54 1.71
N PRO A 209 18.70 -10.73 1.34
CA PRO A 209 18.19 -11.50 0.22
C PRO A 209 16.80 -12.09 0.49
N ILE A 210 15.94 -12.10 -0.54
CA ILE A 210 14.64 -12.77 -0.56
C ILE A 210 14.87 -14.28 -0.32
N PRO A 211 14.08 -14.96 0.55
CA PRO A 211 14.18 -16.40 0.74
C PRO A 211 14.01 -17.16 -0.59
N GLN A 212 14.82 -18.20 -0.82
CA GLN A 212 14.71 -19.03 -2.02
C GLN A 212 13.31 -19.66 -2.11
N LYS A 213 12.67 -19.50 -3.27
CA LYS A 213 11.31 -19.95 -3.53
C LYS A 213 11.21 -21.49 -3.55
N PRO A 214 10.38 -22.13 -2.70
CA PRO A 214 10.11 -23.56 -2.81
C PRO A 214 9.16 -23.83 -3.99
N ALA A 215 9.28 -25.00 -4.63
CA ALA A 215 8.35 -25.40 -5.69
C ALA A 215 6.90 -25.50 -5.15
N ASP A 216 6.72 -26.24 -4.06
CA ASP A 216 5.42 -26.36 -3.39
C ASP A 216 5.47 -25.70 -2.01
N TYR A 217 4.39 -25.00 -1.65
CA TYR A 217 4.21 -24.37 -0.35
C TYR A 217 2.99 -24.95 0.36
N THR A 218 3.19 -25.54 1.54
CA THR A 218 2.08 -25.98 2.40
C THR A 218 1.55 -24.79 3.18
N ILE A 219 0.29 -24.44 2.95
CA ILE A 219 -0.41 -23.35 3.62
C ILE A 219 -0.44 -23.60 5.12
N LYS A 220 -0.02 -22.62 5.89
CA LYS A 220 -0.04 -22.64 7.36
C LYS A 220 -1.30 -21.95 7.86
N SER A 221 -1.69 -22.26 9.10
CA SER A 221 -2.76 -21.54 9.77
C SER A 221 -2.47 -20.04 9.78
N GLY A 222 -3.40 -19.25 9.22
CA GLY A 222 -3.30 -17.79 9.12
C GLY A 222 -2.61 -17.24 7.86
N ASP A 223 -2.16 -18.08 6.93
CA ASP A 223 -1.67 -17.59 5.63
C ASP A 223 -2.82 -17.06 4.76
N THR A 224 -2.49 -16.06 3.93
CA THR A 224 -3.32 -15.59 2.81
C THR A 224 -2.57 -15.71 1.49
N LEU A 225 -3.28 -15.85 0.37
CA LEU A 225 -2.66 -15.89 -0.96
C LEU A 225 -1.76 -14.67 -1.21
N SER A 226 -2.23 -13.48 -0.80
CA SER A 226 -1.48 -12.22 -0.92
C SER A 226 -0.20 -12.21 -0.09
N GLU A 227 -0.24 -12.66 1.16
CA GLU A 227 0.96 -12.71 2.01
C GLU A 227 1.96 -13.79 1.57
N ILE A 228 1.48 -14.92 1.03
CA ILE A 228 2.33 -15.93 0.40
C ILE A 228 2.99 -15.35 -0.86
N GLY A 229 2.24 -14.64 -1.69
CA GLY A 229 2.75 -13.92 -2.85
C GLY A 229 3.88 -12.95 -2.48
N VAL A 230 3.62 -12.05 -1.53
CA VAL A 230 4.62 -11.11 -1.01
C VAL A 230 5.86 -11.83 -0.46
N ARG A 231 5.68 -12.92 0.28
CA ARG A 231 6.79 -13.67 0.89
C ARG A 231 7.79 -14.22 -0.14
N PHE A 232 7.32 -14.58 -1.33
CA PHE A 232 8.13 -15.20 -2.38
C PHE A 232 8.30 -14.33 -3.63
N GLY A 233 7.87 -13.06 -3.58
CA GLY A 233 7.94 -12.14 -4.72
C GLY A 233 7.05 -12.54 -5.90
N LEU A 234 5.86 -13.10 -5.64
CA LEU A 234 4.90 -13.60 -6.63
C LEU A 234 3.58 -12.84 -6.55
N ASP A 235 2.90 -12.68 -7.68
CA ASP A 235 1.51 -12.20 -7.71
C ASP A 235 0.58 -13.31 -7.22
N TYR A 236 -0.29 -12.98 -6.26
CA TYR A 236 -1.26 -13.93 -5.73
C TYR A 236 -2.27 -14.39 -6.79
N HIS A 237 -2.55 -13.58 -7.82
CA HIS A 237 -3.38 -13.99 -8.96
C HIS A 237 -2.73 -15.10 -9.78
N GLN A 238 -1.40 -15.08 -9.91
CA GLN A 238 -0.65 -16.14 -10.60
C GLN A 238 -0.65 -17.42 -9.77
N ILE A 239 -0.42 -17.30 -8.46
CA ILE A 239 -0.56 -18.43 -7.52
C ILE A 239 -1.98 -19.02 -7.64
N LYS A 240 -3.00 -18.17 -7.64
CA LYS A 240 -4.40 -18.57 -7.80
C LYS A 240 -4.63 -19.33 -9.12
N LYS A 241 -4.13 -18.80 -10.25
CA LYS A 241 -4.21 -19.41 -11.59
C LYS A 241 -3.49 -20.76 -11.65
N TRP A 242 -2.25 -20.84 -11.19
CA TRP A 242 -1.44 -22.07 -11.20
C TRP A 242 -2.03 -23.20 -10.36
N ASN A 243 -2.83 -22.84 -9.37
CA ASN A 243 -3.50 -23.78 -8.49
C ASN A 243 -4.98 -23.99 -8.83
N GLY A 244 -5.47 -23.45 -9.95
CA GLY A 244 -6.86 -23.62 -10.39
C GLY A 244 -7.88 -23.05 -9.40
N LEU A 245 -7.49 -22.08 -8.58
CA LEU A 245 -8.35 -21.51 -7.55
C LEU A 245 -9.32 -20.50 -8.18
N THR A 246 -10.60 -20.63 -7.89
CA THR A 246 -11.64 -19.71 -8.36
C THR A 246 -11.94 -18.59 -7.35
N SER A 247 -11.60 -18.79 -6.08
CA SER A 247 -11.70 -17.80 -5.00
C SER A 247 -10.34 -17.57 -4.32
N ASP A 248 -10.26 -16.54 -3.47
CA ASP A 248 -9.04 -16.24 -2.71
C ASP A 248 -8.94 -17.09 -1.42
N THR A 249 -9.92 -17.98 -1.19
CA THR A 249 -9.98 -18.85 -0.01
C THR A 249 -8.98 -19.98 -0.15
N ILE A 250 -8.15 -20.15 0.87
CA ILE A 250 -7.17 -21.21 1.00
C ILE A 250 -7.24 -21.84 2.39
N TYR A 251 -6.87 -23.11 2.52
CA TYR A 251 -7.01 -23.86 3.77
C TYR A 251 -5.66 -24.31 4.33
N PRO A 252 -5.45 -24.28 5.66
CA PRO A 252 -4.26 -24.85 6.27
C PRO A 252 -4.04 -26.31 5.85
N GLY A 253 -2.80 -26.67 5.50
CA GLY A 253 -2.43 -27.99 5.00
C GLY A 253 -2.57 -28.15 3.47
N GLN A 254 -3.29 -27.25 2.78
CA GLN A 254 -3.38 -27.26 1.33
C GLN A 254 -2.00 -26.91 0.72
N LYS A 255 -1.60 -27.65 -0.32
CA LYS A 255 -0.38 -27.35 -1.08
C LYS A 255 -0.68 -26.35 -2.19
N LEU A 256 0.10 -25.29 -2.26
CA LEU A 256 0.13 -24.32 -3.35
C LEU A 256 1.39 -24.49 -4.16
N LYS A 257 1.23 -24.65 -5.47
CA LYS A 257 2.29 -24.47 -6.45
C LYS A 257 2.65 -23.00 -6.53
N LEU A 258 3.91 -22.67 -6.29
CA LEU A 258 4.44 -21.32 -6.44
C LEU A 258 5.16 -21.15 -7.79
N TYR A 259 4.84 -22.01 -8.76
CA TYR A 259 5.36 -22.02 -10.11
C TYR A 259 4.26 -22.40 -11.10
N GLN A 260 4.48 -22.05 -12.37
CA GLN A 260 3.58 -22.40 -13.47
C GLN A 260 3.67 -23.91 -13.79
N PRO A 261 2.57 -24.68 -13.67
CA PRO A 261 2.56 -26.10 -14.01
C PRO A 261 2.60 -26.30 -15.52
N SER A 262 3.41 -27.26 -15.98
CA SER A 262 3.67 -27.56 -17.39
C SER A 262 2.42 -27.91 -18.22
N GLY A 263 1.32 -28.32 -17.57
CA GLY A 263 0.05 -28.72 -18.21
C GLY A 263 -0.96 -27.59 -18.44
N LEU A 264 -0.73 -26.37 -17.93
CA LEU A 264 -1.60 -25.20 -18.18
C LEU A 264 -1.16 -24.38 -19.40
N ALA A 265 -0.20 -24.89 -20.18
CA ALA A 265 0.36 -24.19 -21.33
C ALA A 265 -0.46 -24.35 -22.64
N ASN A 266 -1.55 -25.13 -22.66
CA ASN A 266 -2.31 -25.38 -23.90
C ASN A 266 -3.83 -25.43 -23.65
N ALA A 267 -4.47 -24.27 -23.70
CA ALA A 267 -5.84 -24.13 -24.20
C ALA A 267 -5.75 -23.17 -25.39
N ASN A 268 -6.25 -23.57 -26.57
CA ASN A 268 -6.12 -22.86 -27.86
C ASN A 268 -5.86 -21.34 -27.69
N PRO A 269 -4.62 -20.85 -27.95
CA PRO A 269 -4.28 -19.47 -27.69
C PRO A 269 -5.17 -18.58 -28.54
N ILE A 270 -5.88 -17.65 -27.90
CA ILE A 270 -6.68 -16.66 -28.62
C ILE A 270 -5.68 -15.91 -29.51
N PRO A 271 -5.79 -15.98 -30.86
CA PRO A 271 -4.75 -15.45 -31.73
C PRO A 271 -4.66 -13.93 -31.58
N TYR A 272 -3.44 -13.40 -31.57
CA TYR A 272 -3.22 -11.97 -31.52
C TYR A 272 -3.90 -11.30 -32.73
N PRO A 273 -4.70 -10.24 -32.54
CA PRO A 273 -5.51 -9.64 -33.62
C PRO A 273 -4.72 -8.85 -34.68
N GLY A 274 -3.40 -9.00 -34.73
CA GLY A 274 -2.53 -8.39 -35.73
C GLY A 274 -2.34 -6.88 -35.61
N ARG A 275 -2.86 -6.24 -34.55
CA ARG A 275 -2.74 -4.79 -34.31
C ARG A 275 -2.63 -4.46 -32.83
N LEU A 276 -1.91 -3.39 -32.51
CA LEU A 276 -1.82 -2.85 -31.16
C LEU A 276 -3.22 -2.42 -30.67
N ILE A 277 -3.61 -2.89 -29.49
CA ILE A 277 -4.83 -2.43 -28.82
C ILE A 277 -4.43 -1.47 -27.70
N ARG A 278 -4.93 -0.24 -27.77
CA ARG A 278 -4.56 0.88 -26.90
C ARG A 278 -5.72 1.87 -26.80
N ARG A 279 -5.53 2.97 -26.07
CA ARG A 279 -6.54 4.03 -25.93
C ARG A 279 -7.21 4.39 -27.26
N GLY A 280 -8.53 4.45 -27.27
CA GLY A 280 -9.36 4.71 -28.45
C GLY A 280 -9.72 3.45 -29.26
N SER A 281 -9.11 2.30 -28.98
CA SER A 281 -9.55 1.02 -29.57
C SER A 281 -10.91 0.62 -29.00
N THR A 282 -11.73 -0.05 -29.81
CA THR A 282 -13.03 -0.60 -29.38
C THR A 282 -13.25 -2.03 -29.87
N GLY A 283 -14.25 -2.71 -29.31
CA GLY A 283 -14.77 -3.99 -29.80
C GLY A 283 -14.41 -5.20 -28.93
N LYS A 284 -14.70 -6.40 -29.44
CA LYS A 284 -14.66 -7.67 -28.66
C LYS A 284 -13.31 -7.95 -27.99
N ASN A 285 -12.20 -7.63 -28.66
CA ASN A 285 -10.86 -7.84 -28.10
C ASN A 285 -10.57 -6.89 -26.92
N VAL A 286 -11.13 -5.68 -26.94
CA VAL A 286 -11.03 -4.75 -25.81
C VAL A 286 -11.82 -5.28 -24.61
N ALA A 287 -13.05 -5.76 -24.84
CA ALA A 287 -13.86 -6.38 -23.78
C ALA A 287 -13.16 -7.60 -23.18
N LEU A 288 -12.47 -8.38 -24.01
CA LEU A 288 -11.68 -9.53 -23.57
C LEU A 288 -10.48 -9.11 -22.70
N ILE A 289 -9.71 -8.09 -23.14
CA ILE A 289 -8.62 -7.51 -22.35
C ILE A 289 -9.15 -6.98 -21.02
N GLN A 290 -10.24 -6.21 -21.03
CA GLN A 290 -10.86 -5.64 -19.83
C GLN A 290 -11.21 -6.72 -18.81
N LYS A 291 -11.82 -7.84 -19.25
CA LYS A 291 -12.08 -8.99 -18.38
C LYS A 291 -10.80 -9.57 -17.78
N ALA A 292 -9.75 -9.71 -18.60
CA ALA A 292 -8.47 -10.28 -18.17
C ALA A 292 -7.70 -9.37 -17.19
N VAL A 293 -7.84 -8.05 -17.29
CA VAL A 293 -7.16 -7.08 -16.42
C VAL A 293 -8.03 -6.55 -15.27
N GLY A 294 -9.24 -7.08 -15.08
CA GLY A 294 -10.15 -6.67 -14.01
C GLY A 294 -10.79 -5.28 -14.19
N ALA A 295 -10.88 -4.79 -15.42
CA ALA A 295 -11.59 -3.54 -15.76
C ALA A 295 -13.05 -3.80 -16.15
N LEU A 296 -13.88 -2.75 -16.15
CA LEU A 296 -15.23 -2.81 -16.70
C LEU A 296 -15.18 -3.22 -18.18
N ALA A 297 -15.88 -4.31 -18.53
CA ALA A 297 -15.84 -4.92 -19.86
C ALA A 297 -16.84 -4.27 -20.84
N ASP A 298 -16.73 -2.96 -21.05
CA ASP A 298 -17.60 -2.18 -21.94
C ASP A 298 -17.16 -2.18 -23.41
N GLY A 299 -16.02 -2.80 -23.72
CA GLY A 299 -15.47 -2.86 -25.07
C GLY A 299 -14.84 -1.56 -25.56
N ILE A 300 -14.62 -0.57 -24.68
CA ILE A 300 -14.01 0.73 -25.00
C ILE A 300 -12.69 0.87 -24.25
N PHE A 301 -11.58 0.99 -24.97
CA PHE A 301 -10.27 1.12 -24.37
C PHE A 301 -10.05 2.58 -23.94
N GLY A 302 -10.63 2.94 -22.80
CA GLY A 302 -10.51 4.25 -22.19
C GLY A 302 -9.37 4.34 -21.17
N PRO A 303 -9.22 5.49 -20.49
CA PRO A 303 -8.20 5.69 -19.45
C PRO A 303 -8.18 4.63 -18.36
N LYS A 304 -9.35 4.13 -17.94
CA LYS A 304 -9.46 3.09 -16.91
C LYS A 304 -8.93 1.74 -17.39
N THR A 305 -9.22 1.36 -18.64
CA THR A 305 -8.68 0.14 -19.25
C THR A 305 -7.17 0.24 -19.45
N GLU A 306 -6.67 1.40 -19.90
CA GLU A 306 -5.24 1.63 -20.03
C GLU A 306 -4.52 1.51 -18.68
N ALA A 307 -5.08 2.09 -17.62
CA ALA A 307 -4.54 1.97 -16.28
C ALA A 307 -4.50 0.50 -15.81
N ALA A 308 -5.58 -0.27 -16.04
CA ALA A 308 -5.64 -1.68 -15.69
C ALA A 308 -4.64 -2.53 -16.51
N VAL A 309 -4.47 -2.25 -17.80
CA VAL A 309 -3.45 -2.90 -18.65
C VAL A 309 -2.04 -2.55 -18.18
N LYS A 310 -1.77 -1.29 -17.81
CA LYS A 310 -0.47 -0.89 -17.23
C LYS A 310 -0.17 -1.63 -15.93
N THR A 311 -1.15 -1.74 -15.05
CA THR A 311 -1.04 -2.52 -13.80
C THR A 311 -0.74 -3.99 -14.10
N TYR A 312 -1.48 -4.59 -15.03
CA TYR A 312 -1.27 -5.98 -15.44
C TYR A 312 0.12 -6.20 -16.04
N GLN A 313 0.55 -5.33 -16.96
CA GLN A 313 1.88 -5.38 -17.58
C GLN A 313 2.98 -5.29 -16.51
N PHE A 314 2.83 -4.36 -15.55
CA PHE A 314 3.77 -4.20 -14.46
C PHE A 314 3.84 -5.46 -13.59
N SER A 315 2.70 -6.03 -13.19
CA SER A 315 2.66 -7.24 -12.35
C SER A 315 3.17 -8.50 -13.08
N HIS A 316 3.25 -8.47 -14.41
CA HIS A 316 3.75 -9.58 -15.24
C HIS A 316 5.14 -9.31 -15.83
N GLY A 317 5.87 -8.29 -15.37
CA GLY A 317 7.24 -7.99 -15.82
C GLY A 317 7.34 -7.53 -17.27
N LEU A 318 6.24 -7.04 -17.84
CA LEU A 318 6.17 -6.47 -19.19
C LEU A 318 6.42 -4.96 -19.14
N VAL A 319 6.70 -4.38 -20.31
CA VAL A 319 6.73 -2.92 -20.47
C VAL A 319 5.32 -2.38 -20.17
N SER A 320 5.20 -1.57 -19.11
CA SER A 320 3.93 -0.99 -18.65
C SER A 320 3.57 0.27 -19.45
N ASP A 321 3.39 0.10 -20.76
CA ASP A 321 3.05 1.17 -21.71
C ASP A 321 1.54 1.38 -21.90
N GLY A 322 0.71 0.47 -21.38
CA GLY A 322 -0.74 0.48 -21.57
C GLY A 322 -1.19 0.04 -22.95
N ILE A 323 -0.27 -0.56 -23.73
CA ILE A 323 -0.50 -1.02 -25.09
C ILE A 323 -0.47 -2.55 -25.11
N VAL A 324 -1.56 -3.14 -25.57
CA VAL A 324 -1.63 -4.59 -25.76
C VAL A 324 -1.07 -4.97 -27.13
N GLY A 325 0.25 -5.15 -27.17
CA GLY A 325 0.99 -5.78 -28.27
C GLY A 325 1.08 -7.32 -28.13
N PRO A 326 1.78 -8.03 -29.03
CA PRO A 326 1.88 -9.50 -29.01
C PRO A 326 2.37 -10.07 -27.67
N LYS A 327 3.33 -9.41 -27.03
CA LYS A 327 3.88 -9.83 -25.72
C LYS A 327 2.85 -9.69 -24.60
N THR A 328 2.14 -8.57 -24.54
CA THR A 328 1.06 -8.34 -23.57
C THR A 328 -0.10 -9.30 -23.82
N TRP A 329 -0.45 -9.54 -25.08
CA TRP A 329 -1.51 -10.46 -25.46
C TRP A 329 -1.21 -11.90 -25.05
N SER A 330 0.02 -12.36 -25.30
CA SER A 330 0.48 -13.71 -24.90
C SER A 330 0.57 -13.88 -23.38
N ALA A 331 0.68 -12.80 -22.61
CA ALA A 331 0.60 -12.88 -21.15
C ALA A 331 -0.87 -13.03 -20.70
N LEU A 332 -1.77 -12.28 -21.36
CA LEU A 332 -3.21 -12.28 -21.05
C LEU A 332 -3.91 -13.59 -21.41
N PHE A 333 -3.53 -14.22 -22.54
CA PHE A 333 -4.20 -15.39 -23.14
C PHE A 333 -3.22 -16.48 -23.54
#